data_AF-A0A9E5ANI1-F1
#
_entry.id   AF-A0A9E5ANI1-F1
#
_cell.length_a   1.000
_cell.length_b   1.000
_cell.length_c   1.000
_cell.angle_alpha   90.00
_cell.angle_beta   90.00
_cell.angle_gamma   90.00
#
_symmetry.space_group_name_H-M   'P 1'
#
loop_
_entity.id
_entity.type
_entity.pdbx_description
1 polymer ?
#
loop_
_entity_poly.entity_id
_entity_poly.type
_entity_poly.pdbx_seq_one_letter_code
_entity_poly.pdbx_strand_id
1 'polypeptide(L)'
;MTRLPSFPSPRISAALGTLLIVAVSSVLAWGCQASKQTAIVIDAAGPGDASATGDTVATDSSGDAAGTDSTSGPQDAAVVTFKPFIPNCNATDKPCTAGKICSAGVCVATPDATKKAEVTDPLKDYLPTADPVELGCVDKDISDLAKTAIGPATTTIWGRVDRFGGGPVTVNVEVAVFKLADFHPEACAGIEDDDERAACYHSDKVGKPLSLTTSVDADTAKAVGLDLSDAKKADDGCEHHLECPNGYECRSKQSNGPKFCIRTHGIYAMDNVPTNTRLIIRVHGNNPKDNWHDSYYWDIVLFADHLDAKGAATQPTKYLGKDSYRTNPTIVGEGQWTLVPNTIGIQDIKLGNGVVGGRIRDCGVTGGRGGWAIHNAKVGLGIPPKGLAFFNDNEDNTVPVKTNTVTDTLGRFAAVDIPPGPNRIAAAAWIGDKATALGGVDVFIIPDALIIVSLPGRIPVLSK
;
A
#
# COMPACT_ATOMS: atom_id res chain seq x y z
N MET A 1 2.19 -32.18 -54.80
CA MET A 1 2.42 -30.99 -53.96
C MET A 1 1.17 -30.13 -53.99
N THR A 2 0.83 -29.57 -52.85
CA THR A 2 -0.52 -29.50 -52.27
C THR A 2 -1.27 -28.23 -52.68
N ARG A 3 -2.57 -28.39 -53.03
CA ARG A 3 -3.50 -27.29 -53.31
C ARG A 3 -4.03 -26.71 -51.99
N LEU A 4 -4.03 -25.38 -51.87
CA LEU A 4 -4.70 -24.64 -50.80
C LEU A 4 -6.21 -24.53 -51.09
N PRO A 5 -7.11 -24.64 -50.08
CA PRO A 5 -8.54 -24.45 -50.25
C PRO A 5 -8.92 -22.97 -50.12
N SER A 6 -9.83 -22.54 -51.00
CA SER A 6 -10.50 -21.24 -51.01
C SER A 6 -11.62 -21.19 -49.96
N PHE A 7 -11.64 -20.16 -49.12
CA PHE A 7 -12.73 -19.85 -48.19
C PHE A 7 -13.84 -19.01 -48.87
N PRO A 8 -15.13 -19.28 -48.62
CA PRO A 8 -16.22 -18.44 -49.12
C PRO A 8 -16.51 -17.27 -48.18
N SER A 9 -16.77 -16.09 -48.76
CA SER A 9 -17.22 -14.88 -48.07
C SER A 9 -18.65 -15.00 -47.53
N PRO A 10 -18.97 -14.46 -46.34
CA PRO A 10 -20.34 -14.41 -45.86
C PRO A 10 -21.09 -13.22 -46.46
N ARG A 11 -22.31 -13.50 -46.96
CA ARG A 11 -23.30 -12.51 -47.38
C ARG A 11 -24.03 -11.97 -46.13
N ILE A 12 -23.95 -10.67 -45.89
CA ILE A 12 -24.79 -9.98 -44.89
C ILE A 12 -26.07 -9.52 -45.60
N SER A 13 -27.22 -10.10 -45.22
CA SER A 13 -28.54 -9.60 -45.60
C SER A 13 -28.97 -8.50 -44.64
N ALA A 14 -29.31 -7.34 -45.20
CA ALA A 14 -29.97 -6.26 -44.50
C ALA A 14 -31.47 -6.55 -44.38
N ALA A 15 -32.00 -6.50 -43.16
CA ALA A 15 -33.44 -6.43 -42.91
C ALA A 15 -33.73 -5.07 -42.27
N LEU A 16 -34.43 -4.20 -43.03
CA LEU A 16 -35.04 -2.98 -42.52
C LEU A 16 -36.18 -3.34 -41.57
N GLY A 17 -36.09 -2.88 -40.33
CA GLY A 17 -37.19 -2.87 -39.36
C GLY A 17 -37.48 -1.42 -38.95
N THR A 18 -38.53 -0.86 -39.54
CA THR A 18 -39.12 0.43 -39.19
C THR A 18 -39.67 0.37 -37.76
N LEU A 19 -39.23 1.26 -36.86
CA LEU A 19 -39.96 1.53 -35.63
C LEU A 19 -40.10 3.04 -35.38
N LEU A 20 -41.36 3.37 -35.12
CA LEU A 20 -42.00 4.66 -34.93
C LEU A 20 -41.45 5.39 -33.69
N ILE A 21 -40.96 6.64 -33.84
CA ILE A 21 -40.69 7.53 -32.70
C ILE A 21 -41.82 8.55 -32.62
N VAL A 22 -42.58 8.46 -31.53
CA VAL A 22 -43.57 9.45 -31.11
C VAL A 22 -42.84 10.62 -30.46
N ALA A 23 -42.98 11.81 -31.03
CA ALA A 23 -42.52 13.05 -30.44
C ALA A 23 -43.49 13.49 -29.33
N VAL A 24 -42.99 13.61 -28.10
CA VAL A 24 -43.64 14.40 -27.04
C VAL A 24 -42.64 15.45 -26.59
N SER A 25 -42.91 16.69 -26.99
CA SER A 25 -42.25 17.89 -26.49
C SER A 25 -42.95 18.32 -25.21
N SER A 26 -42.19 18.43 -24.12
CA SER A 26 -42.57 19.27 -22.98
C SER A 26 -41.31 19.85 -22.35
N VAL A 27 -41.16 21.15 -22.60
CA VAL A 27 -40.22 22.09 -22.02
C VAL A 27 -40.57 22.28 -20.55
N LEU A 28 -39.60 22.09 -19.65
CA LEU A 28 -39.58 22.70 -18.32
C LEU A 28 -38.13 22.95 -17.92
N ALA A 29 -37.75 24.22 -18.04
CA ALA A 29 -36.46 24.77 -17.61
C ALA A 29 -36.51 25.08 -16.12
N TRP A 30 -35.72 24.40 -15.29
CA TRP A 30 -35.40 24.81 -13.92
C TRP A 30 -33.88 24.73 -13.70
N GLY A 31 -33.32 25.84 -13.21
CA GLY A 31 -31.91 26.17 -13.31
C GLY A 31 -30.99 25.45 -12.32
N CYS A 32 -29.79 25.14 -12.79
CA CYS A 32 -28.64 24.82 -11.95
C CYS A 32 -28.11 26.08 -11.26
N GLN A 33 -28.38 26.18 -9.95
CA GLN A 33 -27.74 27.14 -9.08
C GLN A 33 -26.37 26.57 -8.70
N ALA A 34 -25.31 27.13 -9.27
CA ALA A 34 -23.93 26.77 -8.95
C ALA A 34 -23.61 27.19 -7.49
N SER A 35 -23.45 26.20 -6.61
CA SER A 35 -22.89 26.42 -5.28
C SER A 35 -21.40 26.69 -5.42
N LYS A 36 -20.99 27.93 -5.14
CA LYS A 36 -19.59 28.33 -4.98
C LYS A 36 -18.95 27.47 -3.88
N GLN A 37 -18.02 26.59 -4.24
CA GLN A 37 -17.08 26.03 -3.29
C GLN A 37 -16.06 27.12 -2.95
N THR A 38 -16.08 27.57 -1.70
CA THR A 38 -15.06 28.43 -1.13
C THR A 38 -13.78 27.59 -1.00
N ALA A 39 -12.79 27.85 -1.84
CA ALA A 39 -11.46 27.29 -1.68
C ALA A 39 -10.86 27.83 -0.37
N ILE A 40 -10.68 26.96 0.61
CA ILE A 40 -9.85 27.26 1.78
C ILE A 40 -8.41 27.11 1.32
N VAL A 41 -7.76 28.24 1.11
CA VAL A 41 -6.31 28.32 0.85
C VAL A 41 -5.62 27.96 2.17
N ILE A 42 -4.95 26.81 2.19
CA ILE A 42 -3.99 26.47 3.24
C ILE A 42 -2.62 26.81 2.65
N ASP A 43 -2.05 27.93 3.07
CA ASP A 43 -0.67 28.29 2.73
C ASP A 43 0.28 27.26 3.36
N ALA A 44 0.95 26.48 2.52
CA ALA A 44 2.07 25.66 2.94
C ALA A 44 3.25 26.58 3.26
N ALA A 45 3.58 26.72 4.55
CA ALA A 45 4.79 27.40 4.98
C ALA A 45 6.02 26.69 4.39
N GLY A 46 6.85 27.44 3.66
CA GLY A 46 8.11 26.95 3.11
C GLY A 46 9.13 26.57 4.20
N PRO A 47 10.18 25.80 3.85
CA PRO A 47 11.22 25.44 4.79
C PRO A 47 12.04 26.67 5.16
N GLY A 48 11.98 27.10 6.43
CA GLY A 48 12.82 28.14 6.99
C GLY A 48 14.16 27.57 7.45
N ASP A 49 15.25 28.14 6.94
CA ASP A 49 16.61 27.91 7.42
C ASP A 49 16.75 28.38 8.88
N ALA A 50 16.88 27.43 9.82
CA ALA A 50 17.23 27.72 11.20
C ALA A 50 18.75 27.55 11.40
N SER A 51 19.45 28.69 11.34
CA SER A 51 20.82 28.84 11.85
C SER A 51 20.80 28.75 13.37
N ALA A 52 21.44 27.71 13.94
CA ALA A 52 21.61 27.55 15.37
C ALA A 52 23.01 28.02 15.79
N THR A 53 23.07 29.17 16.46
CA THR A 53 24.22 29.62 17.25
C THR A 53 24.07 29.13 18.69
N GLY A 54 25.08 28.37 19.14
CA GLY A 54 25.64 28.25 20.50
C GLY A 54 24.74 28.19 21.73
N ASP A 55 24.92 27.15 22.55
CA ASP A 55 25.37 27.42 23.92
C ASP A 55 26.13 26.23 24.54
N THR A 56 27.22 26.57 25.21
CA THR A 56 28.14 25.69 25.96
C THR A 56 27.60 25.43 27.36
N VAL A 57 27.50 24.17 27.78
CA VAL A 57 27.23 23.82 29.20
C VAL A 57 28.30 22.87 29.72
N ALA A 58 28.74 23.17 30.93
CA ALA A 58 29.88 22.64 31.64
C ALA A 58 29.75 21.15 32.02
N THR A 59 30.88 20.46 31.92
CA THR A 59 31.14 19.15 32.53
C THR A 59 31.34 19.30 34.03
N ASP A 60 30.48 18.65 34.82
CA ASP A 60 30.75 18.33 36.22
C ASP A 60 30.96 16.83 36.38
N SER A 61 32.12 16.49 36.93
CA SER A 61 32.61 15.14 37.17
C SER A 61 32.58 14.89 38.68
N SER A 62 31.76 13.93 39.15
CA SER A 62 32.00 13.29 40.46
C SER A 62 31.10 12.07 40.66
N GLY A 63 31.72 10.96 41.07
CA GLY A 63 31.10 10.06 42.04
C GLY A 63 31.00 8.59 41.64
N ASP A 64 32.08 7.84 41.85
CA ASP A 64 32.08 6.39 41.97
C ASP A 64 31.11 5.90 43.04
N ALA A 65 30.31 4.88 42.71
CA ALA A 65 29.75 3.95 43.69
C ALA A 65 29.75 2.54 43.08
N ALA A 66 30.69 1.72 43.56
CA ALA A 66 30.77 0.29 43.28
C ALA A 66 29.51 -0.43 43.81
N GLY A 67 28.69 -0.94 42.89
CA GLY A 67 27.50 -1.73 43.16
C GLY A 67 27.64 -3.12 42.54
N THR A 68 27.98 -4.09 43.39
CA THR A 68 27.85 -5.55 43.28
C THR A 68 27.32 -6.15 41.96
N ASP A 69 28.21 -6.86 41.26
CA ASP A 69 27.92 -7.86 40.23
C ASP A 69 26.92 -8.90 40.76
N SER A 70 25.68 -8.83 40.26
CA SER A 70 24.76 -9.96 40.29
C SER A 70 24.82 -10.64 38.94
N THR A 71 25.58 -11.73 38.88
CA THR A 71 25.61 -12.69 37.78
C THR A 71 24.27 -13.43 37.70
N SER A 72 23.24 -12.76 37.15
CA SER A 72 22.06 -13.43 36.64
C SER A 72 22.49 -14.19 35.37
N GLY A 73 22.61 -15.52 35.49
CA GLY A 73 22.83 -16.39 34.34
C GLY A 73 21.77 -16.17 33.26
N PRO A 74 22.06 -16.52 31.99
CA PRO A 74 21.12 -16.37 30.90
C PRO A 74 19.85 -17.15 31.24
N GLN A 75 18.79 -16.44 31.60
CA GLN A 75 17.46 -17.01 31.59
C GLN A 75 17.16 -17.26 30.12
N ASP A 76 17.03 -18.54 29.75
CA ASP A 76 16.54 -18.94 28.43
C ASP A 76 15.23 -18.21 28.20
N ALA A 77 15.28 -17.13 27.41
CA ALA A 77 14.12 -16.34 27.06
C ALA A 77 13.14 -17.29 26.38
N ALA A 78 12.05 -17.61 27.09
CA ALA A 78 11.02 -18.49 26.57
C ALA A 78 10.60 -17.95 25.20
N VAL A 79 10.77 -18.76 24.16
CA VAL A 79 10.40 -18.40 22.79
C VAL A 79 8.90 -18.12 22.80
N VAL A 80 8.53 -16.83 22.82
CA VAL A 80 7.15 -16.38 22.72
C VAL A 80 6.71 -16.71 21.31
N THR A 81 6.02 -17.84 21.14
CA THR A 81 5.52 -18.25 19.84
C THR A 81 4.33 -17.36 19.49
N PHE A 82 4.34 -16.78 18.29
CA PHE A 82 3.20 -16.04 17.74
C PHE A 82 1.91 -16.84 17.94
N LYS A 83 1.03 -16.38 18.83
CA LYS A 83 -0.29 -16.98 18.96
C LYS A 83 -1.10 -16.53 17.74
N PRO A 84 -1.62 -17.45 16.93
CA PRO A 84 -2.47 -17.08 15.81
C PRO A 84 -3.66 -16.27 16.31
N PHE A 85 -4.11 -15.30 15.51
CA PHE A 85 -5.31 -14.54 15.80
C PHE A 85 -6.48 -15.49 16.07
N ILE A 86 -7.22 -15.23 17.15
CA ILE A 86 -8.40 -16.01 17.52
C ILE A 86 -9.61 -15.36 16.84
N PRO A 87 -10.33 -16.06 15.94
CA PRO A 87 -11.53 -15.53 15.31
C PRO A 87 -12.55 -15.00 16.31
N ASN A 88 -13.02 -13.78 16.07
CA ASN A 88 -14.06 -13.13 16.86
C ASN A 88 -15.47 -13.49 16.39
N CYS A 89 -15.58 -14.11 15.23
CA CYS A 89 -16.83 -14.65 14.72
C CYS A 89 -16.63 -15.95 13.95
N ASN A 90 -17.72 -16.71 13.85
CA ASN A 90 -17.88 -17.78 12.88
C ASN A 90 -19.37 -17.86 12.47
N ALA A 91 -19.69 -18.68 11.46
CA ALA A 91 -21.05 -18.76 10.94
C ALA A 91 -22.06 -19.40 11.92
N THR A 92 -21.61 -20.16 12.91
CA THR A 92 -22.45 -21.04 13.74
C THR A 92 -22.54 -20.64 15.21
N ASP A 93 -21.40 -20.44 15.87
CA ASP A 93 -21.28 -20.37 17.33
C ASP A 93 -21.05 -18.94 17.85
N LYS A 94 -20.52 -18.06 17.02
CA LYS A 94 -20.20 -16.67 17.34
C LYS A 94 -20.65 -15.74 16.20
N PRO A 95 -21.97 -15.57 15.99
CA PRO A 95 -22.45 -14.65 14.96
C PRO A 95 -22.06 -13.23 15.32
N CYS A 96 -21.80 -12.42 14.30
CA CYS A 96 -21.61 -10.99 14.50
C CYS A 96 -22.89 -10.32 14.99
N THR A 97 -22.75 -9.19 15.68
CA THR A 97 -23.89 -8.35 16.04
C THR A 97 -24.65 -7.87 14.80
N ALA A 98 -25.93 -7.54 14.96
CA ALA A 98 -26.78 -7.05 13.88
C ALA A 98 -26.11 -5.91 13.08
N GLY A 99 -26.21 -5.97 11.76
CA GLY A 99 -25.55 -5.00 10.86
C GLY A 99 -24.08 -5.31 10.56
N LYS A 100 -23.56 -6.47 10.97
CA LYS A 100 -22.21 -6.94 10.60
C LYS A 100 -22.27 -8.34 9.98
N ILE A 101 -21.30 -8.63 9.11
CA ILE A 101 -21.07 -9.97 8.56
C ILE A 101 -19.74 -10.52 9.07
N CYS A 102 -19.64 -11.84 9.19
CA CYS A 102 -18.38 -12.48 9.50
C CYS A 102 -17.57 -12.66 8.22
N SER A 103 -16.44 -11.98 8.11
CA SER A 103 -15.48 -12.13 7.01
C SER A 103 -14.16 -12.63 7.59
N ALA A 104 -13.74 -13.82 7.19
CA ALA A 104 -12.48 -14.44 7.64
C ALA A 104 -12.27 -14.37 9.17
N GLY A 105 -13.31 -14.61 9.97
CA GLY A 105 -13.22 -14.59 11.44
C GLY A 105 -13.27 -13.19 12.09
N VAL A 106 -13.51 -12.14 11.31
CA VAL A 106 -13.64 -10.75 11.79
C VAL A 106 -15.05 -10.22 11.46
N CYS A 107 -15.66 -9.51 12.41
CA CYS A 107 -16.94 -8.86 12.18
C CYS A 107 -16.78 -7.54 11.44
N VAL A 108 -17.11 -7.54 10.15
CA VAL A 108 -17.05 -6.36 9.27
C VAL A 108 -18.45 -5.76 9.17
N ALA A 109 -18.54 -4.41 9.14
CA ALA A 109 -19.81 -3.73 8.89
C ALA A 109 -20.44 -4.22 7.59
N THR A 110 -21.76 -4.47 7.60
CA THR A 110 -22.46 -4.94 6.41
C THR A 110 -22.36 -3.87 5.31
N PRO A 111 -21.87 -4.22 4.12
CA PRO A 111 -21.86 -3.33 2.97
C PRO A 111 -23.28 -2.86 2.63
N ASP A 112 -23.42 -1.62 2.17
CA ASP A 112 -24.70 -1.03 1.78
C ASP A 112 -25.21 -1.69 0.49
N ALA A 113 -26.42 -2.25 0.52
CA ALA A 113 -27.03 -2.92 -0.63
C ALA A 113 -27.25 -1.99 -1.84
N THR A 114 -27.29 -0.68 -1.61
CA THR A 114 -27.40 0.34 -2.67
C THR A 114 -26.06 0.68 -3.33
N LYS A 115 -24.94 0.23 -2.76
CA LYS A 115 -23.58 0.49 -3.25
C LYS A 115 -22.92 -0.82 -3.66
N LYS A 116 -23.16 -1.22 -4.92
CA LYS A 116 -22.53 -2.41 -5.49
C LYS A 116 -21.01 -2.22 -5.58
N ALA A 117 -20.28 -3.29 -5.32
CA ALA A 117 -18.84 -3.34 -5.49
C ALA A 117 -18.50 -3.38 -6.99
N GLU A 118 -17.54 -2.57 -7.38
CA GLU A 118 -17.06 -2.46 -8.76
C GLU A 118 -15.54 -2.57 -8.74
N VAL A 119 -14.97 -3.22 -9.75
CA VAL A 119 -13.52 -3.17 -9.97
C VAL A 119 -13.18 -1.93 -10.78
N THR A 120 -12.00 -1.36 -10.55
CA THR A 120 -11.54 -0.16 -11.25
C THR A 120 -10.31 -0.46 -12.09
N ASP A 121 -10.36 -0.10 -13.36
CA ASP A 121 -9.26 -0.34 -14.29
C ASP A 121 -8.20 0.74 -14.09
N PRO A 122 -6.99 0.39 -13.61
CA PRO A 122 -5.93 1.37 -13.47
C PRO A 122 -5.61 2.01 -14.82
N LEU A 123 -5.74 1.34 -15.96
CA LEU A 123 -5.38 1.90 -17.26
C LEU A 123 -6.39 2.92 -17.81
N LYS A 124 -7.55 3.10 -17.15
CA LYS A 124 -8.62 4.00 -17.58
C LYS A 124 -9.02 4.98 -16.48
N ASP A 125 -8.04 5.74 -16.00
CA ASP A 125 -8.24 6.79 -14.97
C ASP A 125 -8.93 6.28 -13.69
N TYR A 126 -8.76 4.98 -13.38
CA TYR A 126 -9.41 4.33 -12.24
C TYR A 126 -10.94 4.43 -12.26
N LEU A 127 -11.54 4.52 -13.45
CA LEU A 127 -12.98 4.47 -13.59
C LEU A 127 -13.49 3.07 -13.24
N PRO A 128 -14.62 2.96 -12.52
CA PRO A 128 -15.29 1.69 -12.32
C PRO A 128 -15.61 1.01 -13.65
N THR A 129 -15.42 -0.31 -13.70
CA THR A 129 -15.72 -1.12 -14.89
C THR A 129 -16.96 -1.99 -14.67
N ALA A 130 -17.49 -2.52 -15.78
CA ALA A 130 -18.55 -3.52 -15.76
C ALA A 130 -18.03 -4.94 -15.51
N ASP A 131 -16.72 -5.12 -15.36
CA ASP A 131 -16.12 -6.43 -15.15
C ASP A 131 -16.52 -6.97 -13.75
N PRO A 132 -16.77 -8.28 -13.62
CA PRO A 132 -17.14 -8.85 -12.35
C PRO A 132 -15.95 -8.80 -11.37
N VAL A 133 -16.25 -8.59 -10.09
CA VAL A 133 -15.26 -8.72 -9.01
C VAL A 133 -14.79 -10.18 -8.94
N GLU A 134 -13.50 -10.41 -9.16
CA GLU A 134 -12.94 -11.76 -9.14
C GLU A 134 -12.53 -12.19 -7.74
N LEU A 135 -13.20 -13.22 -7.22
CA LEU A 135 -12.96 -13.76 -5.87
C LEU A 135 -12.30 -15.15 -5.89
N GLY A 136 -11.74 -15.59 -7.02
CA GLY A 136 -11.22 -16.95 -7.19
C GLY A 136 -10.03 -17.32 -6.29
N CYS A 137 -9.44 -16.35 -5.60
CA CYS A 137 -8.38 -16.51 -4.59
C CYS A 137 -8.89 -16.41 -3.15
N VAL A 138 -10.14 -15.97 -2.93
CA VAL A 138 -10.74 -15.93 -1.60
C VAL A 138 -10.86 -17.36 -1.08
N ASP A 139 -10.55 -17.55 0.20
CA ASP A 139 -10.50 -18.83 0.91
C ASP A 139 -9.44 -19.83 0.42
N LYS A 140 -8.63 -19.48 -0.58
CA LYS A 140 -7.45 -20.27 -0.95
C LYS A 140 -6.26 -19.88 -0.09
N ASP A 141 -5.47 -20.87 0.31
CA ASP A 141 -4.18 -20.58 0.90
C ASP A 141 -3.26 -19.98 -0.18
N ILE A 142 -2.64 -18.85 0.13
CA ILE A 142 -1.77 -18.15 -0.82
C ILE A 142 -0.57 -19.03 -1.23
N SER A 143 -0.12 -19.92 -0.35
CA SER A 143 0.96 -20.86 -0.63
C SER A 143 0.53 -21.91 -1.65
N ASP A 144 -0.77 -22.25 -1.71
CA ASP A 144 -1.29 -23.16 -2.73
C ASP A 144 -1.38 -22.49 -4.10
N LEU A 145 -1.76 -21.21 -4.14
CA LEU A 145 -1.69 -20.40 -5.37
C LEU A 145 -0.23 -20.30 -5.86
N ALA A 146 0.70 -19.99 -4.95
CA ALA A 146 2.11 -19.84 -5.26
C ALA A 146 2.77 -21.13 -5.78
N LYS A 147 2.34 -22.31 -5.32
CA LYS A 147 2.83 -23.61 -5.83
C LYS A 147 2.49 -23.86 -7.30
N THR A 148 1.43 -23.23 -7.81
CA THR A 148 0.98 -23.42 -9.20
C THR A 148 1.60 -22.43 -10.18
N ALA A 149 2.18 -21.33 -9.68
CA ALA A 149 2.81 -20.31 -10.51
C ALA A 149 4.15 -20.81 -11.06
N ILE A 150 4.27 -20.84 -12.38
CA ILE A 150 5.46 -21.34 -13.09
C ILE A 150 6.30 -20.15 -13.53
N GLY A 151 7.57 -20.13 -13.14
CA GLY A 151 8.52 -19.10 -13.55
C GLY A 151 9.88 -19.26 -12.84
N PRO A 152 10.72 -18.22 -12.84
CA PRO A 152 12.03 -18.28 -12.18
C PRO A 152 11.87 -18.35 -10.66
N ALA A 153 12.78 -19.06 -9.97
CA ALA A 153 12.74 -19.21 -8.51
C ALA A 153 13.07 -17.91 -7.75
N THR A 154 13.76 -16.99 -8.40
CA THR A 154 14.09 -15.66 -7.89
C THR A 154 13.89 -14.61 -8.98
N THR A 155 13.75 -13.37 -8.57
CA THR A 155 13.59 -12.20 -9.43
C THR A 155 14.36 -11.01 -8.86
N THR A 156 14.51 -9.96 -9.65
CA THR A 156 14.96 -8.65 -9.16
C THR A 156 13.73 -7.81 -8.81
N ILE A 157 13.70 -7.24 -7.61
CA ILE A 157 12.75 -6.16 -7.31
C ILE A 157 13.44 -4.80 -7.45
N TRP A 158 12.73 -3.82 -7.99
CA TRP A 158 13.23 -2.46 -8.16
C TRP A 158 12.08 -1.47 -8.12
N GLY A 159 12.40 -0.20 -7.93
CA GLY A 159 11.39 0.86 -7.95
C GLY A 159 11.85 2.08 -7.19
N ARG A 160 10.90 2.85 -6.67
CA ARG A 160 11.15 4.03 -5.85
C ARG A 160 10.47 3.89 -4.50
N VAL A 161 11.03 4.50 -3.47
CA VAL A 161 10.32 4.61 -2.19
C VAL A 161 9.32 5.75 -2.29
N ASP A 162 8.04 5.41 -2.35
CA ASP A 162 6.96 6.39 -2.34
C ASP A 162 6.83 7.01 -0.94
N ARG A 163 6.48 8.30 -0.86
CA ARG A 163 6.11 8.94 0.40
C ARG A 163 4.60 9.07 0.46
N PHE A 164 4.00 8.73 1.58
CA PHE A 164 2.60 9.02 1.84
C PHE A 164 2.48 10.40 2.47
N GLY A 165 1.95 11.35 1.70
CA GLY A 165 1.81 12.75 2.11
C GLY A 165 3.09 13.57 1.92
N GLY A 166 3.21 14.65 2.70
CA GLY A 166 4.41 15.48 2.74
C GLY A 166 5.60 14.79 3.41
N GLY A 167 6.80 15.35 3.25
CA GLY A 167 8.02 14.84 3.87
C GLY A 167 9.26 15.16 3.04
N PRO A 168 10.47 14.88 3.56
CA PRO A 168 11.70 15.02 2.78
C PRO A 168 11.72 14.06 1.58
N VAL A 169 12.77 14.15 0.77
CA VAL A 169 13.01 13.18 -0.31
C VAL A 169 13.32 11.81 0.31
N THR A 170 12.85 10.72 -0.30
CA THR A 170 13.02 9.37 0.25
C THR A 170 14.37 8.75 -0.13
N VAL A 171 15.46 9.54 -0.08
CA VAL A 171 16.85 9.11 -0.27
C VAL A 171 17.42 8.68 1.08
N ASN A 172 18.33 7.71 1.10
CA ASN A 172 18.87 7.11 2.34
C ASN A 172 17.80 6.38 3.17
N VAL A 173 16.76 5.87 2.54
CA VAL A 173 15.75 5.02 3.17
C VAL A 173 16.12 3.57 2.95
N GLU A 174 16.21 2.79 4.02
CA GLU A 174 16.48 1.36 3.95
C GLU A 174 15.25 0.62 3.43
N VAL A 175 15.47 -0.33 2.51
CA VAL A 175 14.48 -1.28 2.04
C VAL A 175 15.01 -2.68 2.29
N ALA A 176 14.28 -3.45 3.10
CA ALA A 176 14.66 -4.80 3.51
C ALA A 176 13.56 -5.81 3.15
N VAL A 177 13.95 -6.99 2.66
CA VAL A 177 13.02 -8.08 2.33
C VAL A 177 13.24 -9.26 3.27
N PHE A 178 12.18 -9.76 3.88
CA PHE A 178 12.20 -10.93 4.76
C PHE A 178 11.27 -12.01 4.23
N LYS A 179 11.54 -13.28 4.54
CA LYS A 179 10.48 -14.29 4.45
C LYS A 179 9.52 -14.08 5.60
N LEU A 180 8.22 -14.14 5.32
CA LEU A 180 7.21 -14.01 6.37
C LEU A 180 7.37 -15.06 7.47
N ALA A 181 7.76 -16.29 7.10
CA ALA A 181 7.95 -17.39 8.06
C ALA A 181 9.15 -17.20 9.00
N ASP A 182 10.11 -16.35 8.60
CA ASP A 182 11.33 -16.07 9.37
C ASP A 182 11.25 -14.70 10.09
N PHE A 183 10.11 -13.99 9.95
CA PHE A 183 9.90 -12.66 10.52
C PHE A 183 9.11 -12.74 11.82
N HIS A 184 9.76 -12.46 12.95
CA HIS A 184 9.29 -12.68 14.33
C HIS A 184 9.19 -11.38 15.15
N PRO A 185 8.28 -10.45 14.81
CA PRO A 185 8.13 -9.19 15.53
C PRO A 185 7.69 -9.37 17.00
N GLU A 186 7.12 -10.52 17.35
CA GLU A 186 6.77 -10.89 18.72
C GLU A 186 8.00 -10.98 19.64
N ALA A 187 9.20 -11.18 19.08
CA ALA A 187 10.45 -11.22 19.84
C ALA A 187 10.75 -9.88 20.57
N CYS A 188 10.14 -8.78 20.12
CA CYS A 188 10.31 -7.44 20.70
C CYS A 188 9.14 -7.02 21.61
N ALA A 189 8.03 -7.78 21.65
CA ALA A 189 6.80 -7.36 22.30
C ALA A 189 6.88 -7.24 23.84
N GLY A 190 7.87 -7.90 24.45
CA GLY A 190 8.10 -7.88 25.90
C GLY A 190 9.09 -6.83 26.39
N ILE A 191 9.65 -6.01 25.49
CA ILE A 191 10.62 -4.97 25.85
C ILE A 191 9.87 -3.74 26.36
N GLU A 192 10.09 -3.38 27.62
CA GLU A 192 9.40 -2.26 28.28
C GLU A 192 9.92 -0.90 27.83
N ASP A 193 11.23 -0.76 27.63
CA ASP A 193 11.85 0.47 27.15
C ASP A 193 11.54 0.71 25.66
N ASP A 194 11.03 1.89 25.34
CA ASP A 194 10.54 2.20 23.99
C ASP A 194 11.68 2.27 22.96
N ASP A 195 12.85 2.80 23.34
CA ASP A 195 14.02 2.92 22.47
C ASP A 195 14.66 1.54 22.22
N GLU A 196 14.80 0.71 23.26
CA GLU A 196 15.27 -0.68 23.11
C GLU A 196 14.29 -1.49 22.26
N ARG A 197 12.98 -1.30 22.45
CA ARG A 197 11.96 -1.98 21.66
C ARG A 197 12.01 -1.55 20.20
N ALA A 198 12.14 -0.26 19.91
CA ALA A 198 12.30 0.25 18.56
C ALA A 198 13.56 -0.33 17.89
N ALA A 199 14.70 -0.31 18.58
CA ALA A 199 15.94 -0.91 18.09
C ALA A 199 15.82 -2.42 17.84
N CYS A 200 15.05 -3.13 18.67
CA CYS A 200 14.79 -4.56 18.49
C CYS A 200 14.10 -4.87 17.15
N TYR A 201 13.10 -4.06 16.74
CA TYR A 201 12.41 -4.22 15.45
C TYR A 201 13.31 -4.00 14.23
N HIS A 202 14.49 -3.39 14.42
CA HIS A 202 15.51 -3.21 13.39
C HIS A 202 16.62 -4.27 13.41
N SER A 203 16.64 -5.11 14.44
CA SER A 203 17.69 -6.10 14.65
C SER A 203 17.37 -7.47 14.03
N ASP A 204 18.37 -8.36 14.00
CA ASP A 204 18.19 -9.76 13.58
C ASP A 204 17.26 -10.56 14.51
N LYS A 205 16.86 -10.03 15.68
CA LYS A 205 15.91 -10.68 16.58
C LYS A 205 14.54 -10.88 15.93
N VAL A 206 14.11 -9.95 15.07
CA VAL A 206 12.85 -10.09 14.31
C VAL A 206 13.03 -10.87 13.01
N GLY A 207 14.23 -11.33 12.70
CA GLY A 207 14.55 -12.04 11.46
C GLY A 207 15.66 -11.36 10.68
N LYS A 208 16.42 -12.16 9.92
CA LYS A 208 17.49 -11.67 9.05
C LYS A 208 16.93 -11.32 7.66
N PRO A 209 17.23 -10.14 7.09
CA PRO A 209 16.79 -9.82 5.76
C PRO A 209 17.43 -10.75 4.72
N LEU A 210 16.63 -11.22 3.77
CA LEU A 210 17.09 -11.94 2.57
C LEU A 210 17.89 -11.03 1.64
N SER A 211 17.44 -9.77 1.55
CA SER A 211 18.05 -8.73 0.76
C SER A 211 17.82 -7.39 1.45
N LEU A 212 18.81 -6.51 1.34
CA LEU A 212 18.86 -5.22 1.99
C LEU A 212 19.50 -4.22 1.04
N THR A 213 18.90 -3.05 0.89
CA THR A 213 19.48 -1.96 0.11
C THR A 213 19.07 -0.62 0.71
N THR A 214 19.76 0.44 0.31
CA THR A 214 19.42 1.80 0.67
C THR A 214 19.02 2.54 -0.59
N SER A 215 17.90 3.25 -0.55
CA SER A 215 17.45 4.07 -1.66
C SER A 215 18.46 5.18 -1.94
N VAL A 216 18.76 5.39 -3.22
CA VAL A 216 19.70 6.41 -3.68
C VAL A 216 18.98 7.49 -4.46
N ASP A 217 19.66 8.62 -4.63
CA ASP A 217 19.19 9.69 -5.50
C ASP A 217 19.05 9.20 -6.95
N ALA A 218 18.06 9.72 -7.68
CA ALA A 218 17.84 9.37 -9.08
C ALA A 218 19.06 9.66 -9.99
N ASP A 219 19.85 10.70 -9.71
CA ASP A 219 21.08 11.00 -10.45
C ASP A 219 22.18 9.97 -10.19
N THR A 220 22.15 9.34 -9.02
CA THR A 220 23.10 8.30 -8.62
C THR A 220 22.52 6.90 -8.73
N ALA A 221 21.36 6.74 -9.40
CA ALA A 221 20.65 5.47 -9.57
C ALA A 221 21.53 4.38 -10.22
N LYS A 222 22.55 4.76 -11.00
CA LYS A 222 23.55 3.83 -11.55
C LYS A 222 24.27 3.02 -10.46
N ALA A 223 24.42 3.59 -9.26
CA ALA A 223 25.03 2.92 -8.10
C ALA A 223 24.22 1.70 -7.63
N VAL A 224 22.90 1.70 -7.83
CA VAL A 224 22.01 0.56 -7.55
C VAL A 224 21.66 -0.22 -8.81
N GLY A 225 22.41 -0.02 -9.91
CA GLY A 225 22.23 -0.73 -11.17
C GLY A 225 21.07 -0.22 -12.02
N LEU A 226 20.61 1.00 -11.78
CA LEU A 226 19.48 1.60 -12.49
C LEU A 226 19.98 2.72 -13.39
N ASP A 227 19.81 2.56 -14.71
CA ASP A 227 20.17 3.60 -15.66
C ASP A 227 18.92 4.40 -16.04
N LEU A 228 18.88 5.66 -15.60
CA LEU A 228 17.79 6.60 -15.88
C LEU A 228 18.17 7.62 -16.98
N SER A 229 19.28 7.40 -17.70
CA SER A 229 19.87 8.41 -18.59
C SER A 229 19.04 8.75 -19.84
N ASP A 230 18.05 7.93 -20.20
CA ASP A 230 17.18 8.13 -21.37
C ASP A 230 15.84 8.83 -21.05
N ALA A 231 15.57 9.14 -19.78
CA ALA A 231 14.32 9.75 -19.35
C ALA A 231 14.42 11.30 -19.26
N LYS A 232 13.28 12.00 -19.41
CA LYS A 232 13.16 13.46 -19.21
C LYS A 232 13.97 13.92 -17.98
N LYS A 233 14.77 14.97 -18.09
CA LYS A 233 15.61 15.44 -16.97
C LYS A 233 14.77 16.18 -15.93
N ALA A 234 15.38 16.41 -14.77
CA ALA A 234 14.89 17.39 -13.81
C ALA A 234 14.59 18.72 -14.53
N ASP A 235 13.51 19.40 -14.16
CA ASP A 235 13.05 20.66 -14.77
C ASP A 235 12.53 20.56 -16.21
N ASP A 236 12.35 19.36 -16.76
CA ASP A 236 11.57 19.19 -17.98
C ASP A 236 10.08 19.43 -17.68
N GLY A 237 9.40 20.12 -18.60
CA GLY A 237 7.96 20.33 -18.53
C GLY A 237 7.19 19.01 -18.53
N CYS A 238 6.15 18.93 -17.72
CA CYS A 238 5.26 17.78 -17.62
C CYS A 238 3.81 18.26 -17.46
N GLU A 239 2.84 17.46 -17.89
CA GLU A 239 1.42 17.71 -17.57
C GLU A 239 0.92 16.71 -16.51
N HIS A 240 1.42 15.47 -16.57
CA HIS A 240 1.05 14.36 -15.71
C HIS A 240 2.24 13.75 -14.97
N HIS A 241 1.99 13.22 -13.76
CA HIS A 241 3.02 12.55 -12.94
C HIS A 241 3.72 11.38 -13.66
N LEU A 242 3.01 10.71 -14.58
CA LEU A 242 3.53 9.59 -15.36
C LEU A 242 4.51 9.99 -16.48
N GLU A 243 4.61 11.28 -16.82
CA GLU A 243 5.59 11.75 -17.81
C GLU A 243 7.00 11.88 -17.22
N CYS A 244 7.10 11.92 -15.90
CA CYS A 244 8.38 12.06 -15.23
C CYS A 244 9.08 10.71 -15.07
N PRO A 245 10.43 10.68 -15.09
CA PRO A 245 11.16 9.46 -14.83
C PRO A 245 10.85 8.88 -13.45
N ASN A 246 11.20 7.62 -13.26
CA ASN A 246 11.30 7.06 -11.92
C ASN A 246 12.21 7.94 -11.04
N GLY A 247 11.75 8.25 -9.83
CA GLY A 247 12.45 9.17 -8.91
C GLY A 247 11.97 10.61 -8.94
N TYR A 248 11.16 10.94 -9.95
CA TYR A 248 10.63 12.27 -10.16
C TYR A 248 9.11 12.29 -10.06
N GLU A 249 8.59 13.46 -9.73
CA GLU A 249 7.17 13.75 -9.62
C GLU A 249 6.86 15.04 -10.38
N CYS A 250 5.77 15.05 -11.14
CA CYS A 250 5.34 16.24 -11.87
C CYS A 250 4.70 17.25 -10.91
N ARG A 251 5.41 18.33 -10.55
CA ARG A 251 4.86 19.37 -9.67
C ARG A 251 4.97 20.75 -10.26
N SER A 252 4.01 21.61 -9.91
CA SER A 252 4.15 23.03 -10.17
C SER A 252 4.98 23.71 -9.08
N LYS A 253 5.89 24.61 -9.48
CA LYS A 253 6.64 25.45 -8.53
C LYS A 253 5.76 26.53 -7.89
N GLN A 254 4.59 26.82 -8.46
CA GLN A 254 3.65 27.85 -8.01
C GLN A 254 2.22 27.35 -8.17
N SER A 255 1.27 27.84 -7.36
CA SER A 255 -0.15 27.52 -7.58
C SER A 255 -0.57 27.94 -8.99
N ASN A 256 -0.93 26.97 -9.84
CA ASN A 256 -1.26 27.14 -11.28
C ASN A 256 -0.09 27.51 -12.22
N GLY A 257 1.16 27.35 -11.79
CA GLY A 257 2.33 27.55 -12.67
C GLY A 257 2.59 26.35 -13.60
N PRO A 258 3.54 26.47 -14.55
CA PRO A 258 4.03 25.33 -15.32
C PRO A 258 4.54 24.23 -14.38
N LYS A 259 4.26 22.97 -14.72
CA LYS A 259 4.73 21.82 -13.95
C LYS A 259 6.03 21.29 -14.52
N PHE A 260 6.86 20.80 -13.62
CA PHE A 260 8.17 20.27 -13.91
C PHE A 260 8.38 18.95 -13.20
N CYS A 261 9.20 18.09 -13.79
CA CYS A 261 9.68 16.89 -13.10
C CYS A 261 10.67 17.30 -12.01
N ILE A 262 10.25 17.17 -10.75
CA ILE A 262 11.07 17.44 -9.58
C ILE A 262 11.50 16.15 -8.91
N ARG A 263 12.70 16.14 -8.32
CA ARG A 263 13.20 14.98 -7.60
C ARG A 263 12.49 14.85 -6.26
N THR A 264 11.88 13.70 -6.04
CA THR A 264 11.07 13.48 -4.83
C THR A 264 11.28 12.11 -4.22
N HIS A 265 11.77 11.14 -4.99
CA HIS A 265 11.85 9.75 -4.53
C HIS A 265 13.25 9.17 -4.68
N GLY A 266 13.70 8.47 -3.63
CA GLY A 266 14.87 7.60 -3.72
C GLY A 266 14.54 6.32 -4.49
N ILE A 267 15.52 5.81 -5.22
CA ILE A 267 15.40 4.66 -6.10
C ILE A 267 16.19 3.49 -5.53
N TYR A 268 15.67 2.28 -5.68
CA TYR A 268 16.30 1.08 -5.15
C TYR A 268 16.18 -0.11 -6.11
N ALA A 269 17.09 -1.08 -5.96
CA ALA A 269 17.00 -2.39 -6.59
C ALA A 269 17.61 -3.46 -5.69
N MET A 270 17.09 -4.68 -5.78
CA MET A 270 17.54 -5.86 -5.05
C MET A 270 17.42 -7.09 -5.94
N ASP A 271 18.53 -7.78 -6.13
CA ASP A 271 18.60 -9.03 -6.90
C ASP A 271 18.27 -10.23 -5.99
N ASN A 272 17.95 -11.38 -6.60
CA ASN A 272 17.74 -12.67 -5.94
C ASN A 272 16.60 -12.72 -4.89
N VAL A 273 15.56 -11.92 -5.05
CA VAL A 273 14.37 -12.00 -4.19
C VAL A 273 13.56 -13.24 -4.61
N PRO A 274 13.19 -14.13 -3.68
CA PRO A 274 12.49 -15.36 -4.04
C PRO A 274 11.06 -15.07 -4.52
N THR A 275 10.68 -15.69 -5.63
CA THR A 275 9.29 -15.69 -6.12
C THR A 275 8.49 -16.77 -5.39
N ASN A 276 7.16 -16.74 -5.55
CA ASN A 276 6.23 -17.74 -5.00
C ASN A 276 6.40 -17.98 -3.48
N THR A 277 6.92 -16.96 -2.79
CA THR A 277 7.26 -16.98 -1.38
C THR A 277 6.53 -15.82 -0.71
N ARG A 278 5.99 -16.06 0.49
CA ARG A 278 5.36 -15.01 1.32
C ARG A 278 6.45 -14.16 1.93
N LEU A 279 6.41 -12.86 1.68
CA LEU A 279 7.45 -11.90 2.06
C LEU A 279 6.89 -10.78 2.93
N ILE A 280 7.80 -10.13 3.65
CA ILE A 280 7.64 -8.80 4.22
C ILE A 280 8.62 -7.87 3.51
N ILE A 281 8.17 -6.68 3.12
CA ILE A 281 9.08 -5.58 2.77
C ILE A 281 9.00 -4.53 3.86
N ARG A 282 10.11 -4.29 4.56
CA ARG A 282 10.26 -3.19 5.51
C ARG A 282 10.87 -1.99 4.79
N VAL A 283 10.37 -0.80 5.10
CA VAL A 283 10.93 0.48 4.73
C VAL A 283 11.23 1.25 6.00
N HIS A 284 12.47 1.69 6.18
CA HIS A 284 12.94 2.35 7.39
C HIS A 284 13.75 3.61 7.06
N GLY A 285 13.44 4.72 7.73
CA GLY A 285 14.18 5.98 7.58
C GLY A 285 15.47 5.96 8.40
N ASN A 286 16.64 5.88 7.74
CA ASN A 286 17.93 5.79 8.45
C ASN A 286 18.33 7.08 9.20
N ASN A 287 17.72 8.22 8.85
CA ASN A 287 17.97 9.49 9.50
C ASN A 287 16.77 9.84 10.41
N PRO A 288 16.92 9.80 11.74
CA PRO A 288 15.82 10.08 12.66
C PRO A 288 15.29 11.51 12.51
N LYS A 289 16.08 12.44 11.96
CA LYS A 289 15.65 13.83 11.73
C LYS A 289 14.60 13.97 10.62
N ASP A 290 14.47 12.96 9.77
CA ASP A 290 13.51 13.00 8.66
C ASP A 290 12.07 12.70 9.12
N ASN A 291 11.89 12.29 10.39
CA ASN A 291 10.61 11.98 11.02
C ASN A 291 9.75 11.03 10.16
N TRP A 292 10.39 9.99 9.65
CA TRP A 292 9.72 8.91 8.96
C TRP A 292 9.21 7.87 9.95
N HIS A 293 7.99 7.38 9.70
CA HIS A 293 7.45 6.19 10.35
C HIS A 293 7.75 4.97 9.49
N ASP A 294 8.23 3.90 10.12
CA ASP A 294 8.49 2.64 9.44
C ASP A 294 7.25 2.11 8.74
N SER A 295 7.45 1.41 7.63
CA SER A 295 6.36 0.80 6.89
C SER A 295 6.67 -0.65 6.54
N TYR A 296 5.66 -1.51 6.67
CA TYR A 296 5.78 -2.96 6.46
C TYR A 296 4.72 -3.43 5.48
N TYR A 297 5.13 -3.75 4.25
CA TYR A 297 4.27 -4.45 3.31
C TYR A 297 4.14 -5.89 3.77
N TRP A 298 2.92 -6.24 4.20
CA TRP A 298 2.69 -7.47 4.91
C TRP A 298 2.12 -8.56 4.01
N ASP A 299 2.72 -9.74 4.10
CA ASP A 299 2.29 -10.96 3.42
C ASP A 299 2.10 -10.78 1.90
N ILE A 300 3.13 -10.22 1.27
CA ILE A 300 3.16 -10.06 -0.20
C ILE A 300 3.71 -11.32 -0.85
N VAL A 301 3.27 -11.61 -2.08
CA VAL A 301 3.85 -12.66 -2.92
C VAL A 301 4.22 -12.11 -4.29
N LEU A 302 5.47 -12.39 -4.70
CA LEU A 302 5.97 -12.13 -6.05
C LEU A 302 5.74 -13.40 -6.88
N PHE A 303 4.62 -13.47 -7.59
CA PHE A 303 4.26 -14.67 -8.35
C PHE A 303 5.14 -14.86 -9.58
N ALA A 304 5.76 -16.02 -9.76
CA ALA A 304 6.74 -16.20 -10.83
C ALA A 304 6.17 -16.06 -12.25
N ASP A 305 4.85 -16.15 -12.41
CA ASP A 305 4.10 -15.98 -13.66
C ASP A 305 3.50 -14.57 -13.85
N HIS A 306 3.64 -13.66 -12.87
CA HIS A 306 3.13 -12.28 -12.92
C HIS A 306 4.24 -11.22 -12.97
N LEU A 307 5.40 -11.58 -13.54
CA LEU A 307 6.55 -10.68 -13.70
C LEU A 307 6.23 -9.51 -14.64
N ASP A 308 6.98 -8.42 -14.48
CA ASP A 308 6.89 -7.30 -15.43
C ASP A 308 7.18 -7.77 -16.86
N ALA A 309 6.46 -7.18 -17.83
CA ALA A 309 6.73 -7.44 -19.23
C ALA A 309 8.21 -7.14 -19.55
N LYS A 310 8.90 -8.12 -20.12
CA LYS A 310 10.31 -8.01 -20.50
C LYS A 310 10.51 -6.82 -21.44
N GLY A 311 11.39 -5.91 -21.07
CA GLY A 311 11.67 -4.72 -21.87
C GLY A 311 10.62 -3.62 -21.76
N ALA A 312 9.81 -3.59 -20.69
CA ALA A 312 8.98 -2.43 -20.40
C ALA A 312 9.84 -1.16 -20.42
N ALA A 313 9.32 -0.06 -20.97
CA ALA A 313 10.07 1.20 -21.10
C ALA A 313 10.57 1.75 -19.76
N THR A 314 9.93 1.37 -18.66
CA THR A 314 10.31 1.73 -17.29
C THR A 314 11.35 0.80 -16.70
N GLN A 315 11.62 -0.36 -17.33
CA GLN A 315 12.55 -1.35 -16.82
C GLN A 315 13.99 -0.82 -16.94
N PRO A 316 14.79 -0.90 -15.86
CA PRO A 316 16.14 -0.32 -15.88
C PRO A 316 17.05 -1.07 -16.85
N THR A 317 17.99 -0.36 -17.50
CA THR A 317 18.84 -0.93 -18.57
C THR A 317 19.57 -2.21 -18.18
N LYS A 318 20.10 -2.31 -16.94
CA LYS A 318 20.75 -3.53 -16.40
C LYS A 318 19.80 -4.74 -16.37
N TYR A 319 18.50 -4.49 -16.29
CA TYR A 319 17.45 -5.48 -16.14
C TYR A 319 16.58 -5.64 -17.38
N LEU A 320 16.82 -4.87 -18.46
CA LEU A 320 16.09 -5.04 -19.72
C LEU A 320 16.14 -6.51 -20.18
N GLY A 321 14.96 -7.09 -20.38
CA GLY A 321 14.80 -8.48 -20.80
C GLY A 321 14.96 -9.53 -19.69
N LYS A 322 15.23 -9.11 -18.45
CA LYS A 322 15.26 -9.98 -17.27
C LYS A 322 13.90 -10.01 -16.58
N ASP A 323 13.69 -11.07 -15.83
CA ASP A 323 12.52 -11.26 -14.97
C ASP A 323 12.64 -10.30 -13.77
N SER A 324 11.78 -9.28 -13.73
CA SER A 324 11.78 -8.28 -12.65
C SER A 324 10.39 -7.96 -12.13
N TYR A 325 10.38 -7.32 -10.97
CA TYR A 325 9.20 -6.78 -10.33
C TYR A 325 9.41 -5.32 -9.96
N ARG A 326 8.57 -4.43 -10.50
CA ARG A 326 8.46 -3.07 -10.00
C ARG A 326 7.66 -3.07 -8.71
N THR A 327 8.22 -2.51 -7.65
CA THR A 327 7.53 -2.29 -6.39
C THR A 327 7.90 -0.91 -5.88
N ASN A 328 6.89 -0.11 -5.53
CA ASN A 328 7.13 1.19 -4.93
C ASN A 328 6.64 1.16 -3.48
N PRO A 329 7.51 0.75 -2.53
CA PRO A 329 7.11 0.64 -1.16
C PRO A 329 6.97 2.06 -0.59
N THR A 330 5.93 2.27 0.19
CA THR A 330 5.54 3.55 0.77
C THR A 330 6.14 3.70 2.17
N ILE A 331 6.58 4.91 2.51
CA ILE A 331 6.92 5.34 3.86
C ILE A 331 6.06 6.56 4.26
N VAL A 332 5.74 6.73 5.53
CA VAL A 332 4.85 7.81 5.99
C VAL A 332 5.65 8.87 6.74
N GLY A 333 5.49 10.13 6.33
CA GLY A 333 6.05 11.26 7.09
C GLY A 333 5.14 11.66 8.24
N GLU A 334 5.72 12.23 9.30
CA GLU A 334 5.02 12.73 10.49
C GLU A 334 3.78 13.58 10.20
N GLY A 335 3.87 14.48 9.20
CA GLY A 335 2.75 15.34 8.83
C GLY A 335 1.51 14.54 8.37
N GLN A 336 1.71 13.40 7.71
CA GLN A 336 0.60 12.55 7.29
C GLN A 336 0.15 11.61 8.41
N TRP A 337 1.09 11.15 9.25
CA TRP A 337 0.82 10.37 10.45
C TRP A 337 -0.17 11.08 11.38
N THR A 338 -0.03 12.40 11.51
CA THR A 338 -0.93 13.27 12.29
C THR A 338 -2.18 13.72 11.53
N LEU A 339 -2.11 13.93 10.21
CA LEU A 339 -3.23 14.46 9.42
C LEU A 339 -4.39 13.46 9.26
N VAL A 340 -4.09 12.17 9.02
CA VAL A 340 -5.12 11.13 8.84
C VAL A 340 -6.04 11.01 10.05
N PRO A 341 -5.55 10.76 11.28
CA PRO A 341 -6.41 10.64 12.46
C PRO A 341 -7.22 11.92 12.69
N ASN A 342 -6.59 13.11 12.57
CA ASN A 342 -7.26 14.39 12.77
C ASN A 342 -8.45 14.60 11.83
N THR A 343 -8.30 14.19 10.57
CA THR A 343 -9.36 14.31 9.56
C THR A 343 -10.61 13.49 9.92
N ILE A 344 -10.45 12.35 10.59
CA ILE A 344 -11.56 11.51 11.06
C ILE A 344 -11.98 11.79 12.50
N GLY A 345 -11.46 12.87 13.11
CA GLY A 345 -11.84 13.32 14.46
C GLY A 345 -11.11 12.61 15.59
N ILE A 346 -9.99 11.97 15.31
CA ILE A 346 -9.08 11.41 16.31
C ILE A 346 -7.93 12.40 16.48
N GLN A 347 -7.75 12.91 17.71
CA GLN A 347 -6.73 13.93 17.97
C GLN A 347 -5.31 13.44 17.67
N ASP A 348 -5.01 12.20 18.03
CA ASP A 348 -3.69 11.60 17.81
C ASP A 348 -3.75 10.06 17.86
N ILE A 349 -2.72 9.43 17.29
CA ILE A 349 -2.39 8.02 17.51
C ILE A 349 -1.62 7.94 18.82
N LYS A 350 -2.06 7.08 19.75
CA LYS A 350 -1.36 6.92 21.02
C LYS A 350 0.05 6.38 20.75
N LEU A 351 1.07 6.95 21.39
CA LEU A 351 2.43 6.43 21.35
C LEU A 351 2.45 4.91 21.63
N GLY A 352 3.18 4.16 20.80
CA GLY A 352 3.27 2.71 20.85
C GLY A 352 2.15 1.97 20.10
N ASN A 353 1.12 2.67 19.61
CA ASN A 353 0.10 2.09 18.74
C ASN A 353 0.52 2.20 17.27
N GLY A 354 0.09 1.24 16.47
CA GLY A 354 0.36 1.19 15.03
C GLY A 354 -0.82 1.66 14.18
N VAL A 355 -0.56 1.69 12.87
CA VAL A 355 -1.55 1.97 11.83
C VAL A 355 -1.57 0.82 10.83
N VAL A 356 -2.73 0.52 10.28
CA VAL A 356 -2.88 -0.36 9.11
C VAL A 356 -3.41 0.47 7.95
N GLY A 357 -2.71 0.47 6.83
CA GLY A 357 -3.18 1.03 5.56
C GLY A 357 -3.26 -0.05 4.50
N GLY A 358 -3.97 0.22 3.41
CA GLY A 358 -3.96 -0.74 2.31
C GLY A 358 -4.90 -0.41 1.17
N ARG A 359 -4.96 -1.36 0.24
CA ARG A 359 -5.92 -1.37 -0.86
C ARG A 359 -6.70 -2.67 -0.84
N ILE A 360 -8.02 -2.58 -1.03
CA ILE A 360 -8.85 -3.73 -1.33
C ILE A 360 -8.81 -3.95 -2.83
N ARG A 361 -8.40 -5.15 -3.26
CA ARG A 361 -8.17 -5.53 -4.65
C ARG A 361 -8.69 -6.91 -4.92
N ASP A 362 -9.30 -7.13 -6.07
CA ASP A 362 -9.76 -8.44 -6.48
C ASP A 362 -8.58 -9.39 -6.81
N CYS A 363 -8.90 -10.62 -7.17
CA CYS A 363 -7.89 -11.67 -7.35
C CYS A 363 -7.12 -11.58 -8.68
N GLY A 364 -7.67 -10.93 -9.71
CA GLY A 364 -7.05 -10.79 -11.04
C GLY A 364 -6.74 -12.09 -11.81
N VAL A 365 -7.17 -13.25 -11.32
CA VAL A 365 -6.76 -14.57 -11.85
C VAL A 365 -7.27 -14.81 -13.27
N THR A 366 -8.42 -14.23 -13.65
CA THR A 366 -9.03 -14.44 -14.96
C THR A 366 -8.33 -13.55 -15.97
N GLY A 367 -7.57 -14.16 -16.88
CA GLY A 367 -6.88 -13.46 -17.97
C GLY A 367 -5.49 -12.93 -17.64
N GLY A 368 -4.90 -13.32 -16.50
CA GLY A 368 -3.51 -12.99 -16.16
C GLY A 368 -3.28 -11.51 -15.83
N ARG A 369 -4.34 -10.79 -15.41
CA ARG A 369 -4.21 -9.39 -15.00
C ARG A 369 -3.79 -9.30 -13.53
N GLY A 370 -3.15 -8.20 -13.15
CA GLY A 370 -3.01 -7.88 -11.74
C GLY A 370 -4.39 -7.69 -11.08
N GLY A 371 -4.49 -7.96 -9.78
CA GLY A 371 -5.70 -7.64 -9.01
C GLY A 371 -6.02 -6.14 -9.13
N TRP A 372 -7.26 -5.81 -9.48
CA TRP A 372 -7.76 -4.43 -9.61
C TRP A 372 -8.41 -3.97 -8.32
N ALA A 373 -8.40 -2.66 -8.05
CA ALA A 373 -8.97 -2.14 -6.82
C ALA A 373 -10.50 -2.36 -6.79
N ILE A 374 -11.04 -2.62 -5.60
CA ILE A 374 -12.47 -2.80 -5.37
C ILE A 374 -13.01 -1.52 -4.72
N HIS A 375 -13.89 -0.84 -5.44
CA HIS A 375 -14.68 0.28 -4.96
C HIS A 375 -15.84 -0.21 -4.07
N ASN A 376 -16.28 0.61 -3.11
CA ASN A 376 -17.40 0.31 -2.21
C ASN A 376 -17.21 -0.87 -1.23
N ALA A 377 -15.97 -1.21 -0.89
CA ALA A 377 -15.68 -2.24 0.12
C ALA A 377 -15.66 -1.66 1.55
N LYS A 378 -16.01 -2.50 2.52
CA LYS A 378 -15.87 -2.27 3.97
C LYS A 378 -14.69 -3.05 4.51
N VAL A 379 -14.01 -2.52 5.52
CA VAL A 379 -12.89 -3.17 6.22
C VAL A 379 -13.19 -3.26 7.70
N GLY A 380 -12.72 -4.33 8.34
CA GLY A 380 -12.75 -4.52 9.77
C GLY A 380 -11.48 -5.21 10.27
N LEU A 381 -11.19 -5.03 11.56
CA LEU A 381 -10.06 -5.67 12.23
C LEU A 381 -10.55 -6.53 13.40
N GLY A 382 -9.79 -7.58 13.71
CA GLY A 382 -10.02 -8.45 14.85
C GLY A 382 -9.98 -7.68 16.17
N ILE A 383 -8.88 -6.99 16.44
CA ILE A 383 -8.82 -5.95 17.48
C ILE A 383 -9.25 -4.64 16.79
N PRO A 384 -10.41 -4.07 17.14
CA PRO A 384 -10.93 -2.89 16.46
C PRO A 384 -9.97 -1.69 16.60
N PRO A 385 -9.77 -0.90 15.53
CA PRO A 385 -9.05 0.36 15.63
C PRO A 385 -9.92 1.40 16.34
N LYS A 386 -9.31 2.48 16.83
CA LYS A 386 -10.08 3.65 17.28
C LYS A 386 -10.79 4.34 16.12
N GLY A 387 -10.20 4.31 14.92
CA GLY A 387 -10.75 4.94 13.73
C GLY A 387 -10.51 4.15 12.44
N LEU A 388 -11.47 4.25 11.54
CA LEU A 388 -11.36 3.81 10.15
C LEU A 388 -11.54 5.02 9.24
N ALA A 389 -10.57 5.21 8.35
CA ALA A 389 -10.53 6.25 7.35
C ALA A 389 -10.65 5.64 5.95
N PHE A 390 -11.36 6.35 5.08
CA PHE A 390 -11.46 6.05 3.66
C PHE A 390 -11.12 7.31 2.87
N PHE A 391 -10.52 7.15 1.70
CA PHE A 391 -9.93 8.25 0.93
C PHE A 391 -10.87 8.67 -0.22
N ASN A 392 -10.41 9.59 -1.06
CA ASN A 392 -11.10 10.09 -2.26
C ASN A 392 -10.52 9.43 -3.52
N ASP A 393 -11.02 9.73 -4.71
CA ASP A 393 -10.53 9.07 -5.95
C ASP A 393 -9.22 9.67 -6.50
N ASN A 394 -8.64 10.68 -5.83
CA ASN A 394 -7.39 11.31 -6.24
C ASN A 394 -6.20 10.68 -5.51
N GLU A 395 -5.31 10.04 -6.26
CA GLU A 395 -4.11 9.38 -5.74
C GLU A 395 -3.16 10.37 -5.06
N ASP A 396 -3.08 11.61 -5.57
CA ASP A 396 -2.24 12.69 -5.05
C ASP A 396 -2.82 13.35 -3.78
N ASN A 397 -4.12 13.16 -3.52
CA ASN A 397 -4.77 13.65 -2.31
C ASN A 397 -4.89 12.53 -1.27
N THR A 398 -3.92 12.49 -0.37
CA THR A 398 -3.82 11.53 0.73
C THR A 398 -4.71 11.89 1.93
N VAL A 399 -5.58 12.89 1.84
CA VAL A 399 -6.49 13.27 2.93
C VAL A 399 -7.76 12.40 2.91
N PRO A 400 -8.11 11.73 4.02
CA PRO A 400 -9.36 10.99 4.12
C PRO A 400 -10.60 11.86 3.89
N VAL A 401 -11.68 11.25 3.44
CA VAL A 401 -12.99 11.91 3.37
C VAL A 401 -13.82 11.44 4.57
N LYS A 402 -14.06 12.35 5.52
CA LYS A 402 -14.76 12.02 6.79
C LYS A 402 -16.12 11.35 6.61
N THR A 403 -16.84 11.66 5.52
CA THR A 403 -18.15 11.09 5.21
C THR A 403 -18.07 9.75 4.49
N ASN A 404 -16.91 9.37 3.97
CA ASN A 404 -16.73 8.09 3.31
C ASN A 404 -16.72 6.99 4.35
N THR A 405 -17.48 5.94 4.09
CA THR A 405 -17.56 4.77 4.96
C THR A 405 -17.16 3.50 4.23
N VAL A 406 -16.73 3.61 2.98
CA VAL A 406 -16.32 2.52 2.08
C VAL A 406 -15.11 2.97 1.28
N THR A 407 -14.37 2.03 0.72
CA THR A 407 -13.23 2.31 -0.17
C THR A 407 -13.66 3.14 -1.38
N ASP A 408 -12.73 3.98 -1.84
CA ASP A 408 -12.78 4.79 -3.06
C ASP A 408 -12.50 3.95 -4.32
N THR A 409 -12.41 4.58 -5.49
CA THR A 409 -12.04 3.88 -6.73
C THR A 409 -10.61 3.32 -6.72
N LEU A 410 -9.78 3.72 -5.76
CA LEU A 410 -8.42 3.20 -5.57
C LEU A 410 -8.38 2.07 -4.53
N GLY A 411 -9.53 1.69 -3.96
CA GLY A 411 -9.66 0.65 -2.95
C GLY A 411 -9.07 1.03 -1.59
N ARG A 412 -8.79 2.31 -1.32
CA ARG A 412 -7.94 2.72 -0.19
C ARG A 412 -8.68 2.78 1.13
N PHE A 413 -7.99 2.39 2.19
CA PHE A 413 -8.43 2.55 3.58
C PHE A 413 -7.24 2.74 4.52
N ALA A 414 -7.50 3.28 5.70
CA ALA A 414 -6.58 3.24 6.84
C ALA A 414 -7.35 2.97 8.13
N ALA A 415 -6.72 2.24 9.04
CA ALA A 415 -7.19 1.94 10.39
C ALA A 415 -6.12 2.45 11.36
N VAL A 416 -6.50 3.35 12.27
CA VAL A 416 -5.55 4.13 13.08
C VAL A 416 -5.73 3.85 14.58
N ASP A 417 -4.65 4.09 15.32
CA ASP A 417 -4.58 3.95 16.78
C ASP A 417 -4.95 2.52 17.22
N ILE A 418 -4.16 1.55 16.72
CA ILE A 418 -4.34 0.12 16.97
C ILE A 418 -3.26 -0.36 17.97
N PRO A 419 -3.64 -1.03 19.07
CA PRO A 419 -2.67 -1.60 19.99
C PRO A 419 -1.70 -2.57 19.31
N PRO A 420 -0.42 -2.62 19.72
CA PRO A 420 0.56 -3.52 19.15
C PRO A 420 0.22 -4.99 19.44
N GLY A 421 0.65 -5.89 18.55
CA GLY A 421 0.44 -7.34 18.68
C GLY A 421 -0.34 -7.99 17.53
N PRO A 422 -0.65 -9.30 17.65
CA PRO A 422 -1.35 -10.04 16.62
C PRO A 422 -2.74 -9.48 16.35
N ASN A 423 -3.09 -9.33 15.07
CA ASN A 423 -4.40 -8.87 14.64
C ASN A 423 -4.76 -9.55 13.31
N ARG A 424 -6.00 -9.37 12.85
CA ARG A 424 -6.46 -9.84 11.54
C ARG A 424 -7.28 -8.77 10.88
N ILE A 425 -7.00 -8.51 9.61
CA ILE A 425 -7.75 -7.57 8.78
C ILE A 425 -8.64 -8.38 7.84
N ALA A 426 -9.89 -7.98 7.70
CA ALA A 426 -10.82 -8.59 6.76
C ALA A 426 -11.65 -7.53 6.05
N ALA A 427 -12.16 -7.87 4.89
CA ALA A 427 -13.00 -6.99 4.10
C ALA A 427 -14.29 -7.67 3.64
N ALA A 428 -15.28 -6.85 3.30
CA ALA A 428 -16.57 -7.29 2.79
C ALA A 428 -17.08 -6.27 1.77
N ALA A 429 -17.80 -6.71 0.74
CA ALA A 429 -18.45 -5.81 -0.20
C ALA A 429 -19.80 -6.37 -0.67
N TRP A 430 -20.65 -5.51 -1.25
CA TRP A 430 -21.92 -5.94 -1.83
C TRP A 430 -21.70 -6.39 -3.28
N ILE A 431 -21.69 -7.70 -3.53
CA ILE A 431 -21.38 -8.28 -4.85
C ILE A 431 -22.61 -9.01 -5.37
N GLY A 432 -23.06 -8.64 -6.57
CA GLY A 432 -24.35 -9.07 -7.09
C GLY A 432 -25.47 -8.50 -6.22
N ASP A 433 -26.18 -9.40 -5.53
CA ASP A 433 -27.32 -9.06 -4.66
C ASP A 433 -27.12 -9.55 -3.22
N LYS A 434 -25.86 -9.72 -2.79
CA LYS A 434 -25.53 -10.16 -1.43
C LYS A 434 -24.26 -9.51 -0.88
N ALA A 435 -24.24 -9.32 0.44
CA ALA A 435 -23.01 -9.03 1.17
C ALA A 435 -22.07 -10.25 1.07
N THR A 436 -20.85 -10.02 0.60
CA THR A 436 -19.87 -11.07 0.32
C THR A 436 -18.56 -10.77 1.05
N ALA A 437 -18.01 -11.77 1.72
CA ALA A 437 -16.69 -11.71 2.34
C ALA A 437 -15.61 -11.65 1.25
N LEU A 438 -14.60 -10.79 1.44
CA LEU A 438 -13.45 -10.65 0.55
C LEU A 438 -12.18 -11.34 1.12
N GLY A 439 -12.33 -12.16 2.16
CA GLY A 439 -11.22 -12.80 2.86
C GLY A 439 -10.55 -11.89 3.89
N GLY A 440 -9.36 -12.31 4.34
CA GLY A 440 -8.57 -11.59 5.33
C GLY A 440 -7.12 -12.04 5.42
N VAL A 441 -6.32 -11.31 6.19
CA VAL A 441 -4.89 -11.54 6.42
C VAL A 441 -4.57 -11.32 7.90
N ASP A 442 -3.79 -12.22 8.46
CA ASP A 442 -3.22 -12.06 9.80
C ASP A 442 -2.00 -11.15 9.73
N VAL A 443 -1.93 -10.20 10.64
CA VAL A 443 -0.84 -9.21 10.75
C VAL A 443 -0.32 -9.14 12.18
N PHE A 444 0.89 -8.62 12.35
CA PHE A 444 1.36 -8.14 13.64
C PHE A 444 1.43 -6.61 13.58
N ILE A 445 0.72 -5.94 14.48
CA ILE A 445 0.76 -4.49 14.61
C ILE A 445 2.07 -4.12 15.32
N ILE A 446 2.97 -3.48 14.58
CA ILE A 446 4.25 -2.99 15.10
C ILE A 446 4.01 -1.58 15.68
N PRO A 447 4.50 -1.29 16.89
CA PRO A 447 4.43 0.05 17.50
C PRO A 447 4.93 1.14 16.56
N ASP A 448 4.22 2.26 16.49
CA ASP A 448 4.65 3.48 15.77
C ASP A 448 5.04 3.23 14.30
N ALA A 449 4.39 2.26 13.67
CA ALA A 449 4.64 1.87 12.29
C ALA A 449 3.35 1.70 11.48
N LEU A 450 3.48 1.83 10.16
CA LEU A 450 2.43 1.54 9.19
C LEU A 450 2.56 0.10 8.67
N ILE A 451 1.53 -0.72 8.88
CA ILE A 451 1.40 -2.01 8.20
C ILE A 451 0.58 -1.83 6.93
N ILE A 452 1.11 -2.21 5.78
CA ILE A 452 0.46 -2.07 4.46
C ILE A 452 -0.01 -3.44 3.98
N VAL A 453 -1.30 -3.57 3.70
CA VAL A 453 -1.89 -4.81 3.19
C VAL A 453 -2.59 -4.62 1.84
N SER A 454 -2.67 -5.73 1.09
CA SER A 454 -3.42 -5.85 -0.16
C SER A 454 -4.30 -7.09 -0.09
N LEU A 455 -5.62 -6.93 -0.12
CA LEU A 455 -6.59 -7.99 0.13
C LEU A 455 -7.71 -8.04 -0.91
N PRO A 456 -8.16 -9.22 -1.35
CA PRO A 456 -7.52 -10.54 -1.22
C PRO A 456 -6.26 -10.76 -2.08
N GLY A 457 -5.97 -9.87 -3.04
CA GLY A 457 -4.96 -10.12 -4.06
C GLY A 457 -3.53 -10.44 -3.57
N ARG A 458 -3.08 -9.93 -2.40
CA ARG A 458 -1.72 -10.14 -1.83
C ARG A 458 -0.54 -9.90 -2.79
N ILE A 459 -0.77 -9.21 -3.90
CA ILE A 459 0.26 -8.75 -4.83
C ILE A 459 0.76 -7.39 -4.32
N PRO A 460 2.07 -7.09 -4.42
CA PRO A 460 2.56 -5.74 -4.19
C PRO A 460 1.72 -4.76 -4.99
N VAL A 461 1.41 -3.59 -4.41
CA VAL A 461 0.72 -2.56 -5.17
C VAL A 461 1.62 -2.17 -6.34
N LEU A 462 1.30 -2.68 -7.53
CA LEU A 462 1.88 -2.19 -8.77
C LEU A 462 1.35 -0.76 -8.92
N SER A 463 2.15 0.18 -8.47
CA SER A 463 2.01 1.59 -8.83
C SER A 463 2.34 1.73 -10.30
N LYS A 464 1.52 2.51 -11.02
CA LYS A 464 1.66 2.77 -12.46
C LYS A 464 3.05 3.21 -12.87
#